data_AF-A0A946ZF20-F1
#
_entry.id   AF-A0A946ZF20-F1
#
_cell.length_a   1.000
_cell.length_b   1.000
_cell.length_c   1.000
_cell.angle_alpha   90.00
_cell.angle_beta   90.00
_cell.angle_gamma   90.00
#
_symmetry.space_group_name_H-M   'P 1'
#
loop_
_entity.id
_entity.type
_entity.pdbx_description
1 polymer ?
#
loop_
_entity_poly.entity_id
_entity_poly.type
_entity_poly.pdbx_seq_one_letter_code
_entity_poly.pdbx_strand_id
1 'polypeptide(L)'
;MDQTEYIEDRLDDQINWYSRKSSINKSWYVRMQLSLLVLAALITLTGGVNSFLNENWLSMATAIMGALVAILTGALKIYKYQENWTEYRTTVESLKHEKYLFMTKCEPYHGTNAFKVLVQRVEGLISHENSNWTSYMSEKVNQ
;
A
#
# COMPACT_ATOMS: atom_id res chain seq x y z
N MET A 1 -30.60 -7.73 -5.75
CA MET A 1 -29.63 -6.75 -6.25
C MET A 1 -29.70 -6.78 -7.75
N ASP A 2 -30.11 -5.67 -8.36
CA ASP A 2 -30.09 -5.51 -9.82
C ASP A 2 -28.64 -5.35 -10.33
N GLN A 3 -28.42 -5.50 -11.63
CA GLN A 3 -27.11 -5.33 -12.25
C GLN A 3 -26.52 -3.94 -11.99
N THR A 4 -27.33 -2.90 -12.12
CA THR A 4 -26.88 -1.51 -11.94
C THR A 4 -26.52 -1.24 -10.49
N GLU A 5 -27.38 -1.69 -9.58
CA GLU A 5 -27.18 -1.63 -8.12
C GLU A 5 -25.87 -2.33 -7.72
N TYR A 6 -25.58 -3.51 -8.27
CA TYR A 6 -24.32 -4.20 -7.99
C TYR A 6 -23.08 -3.43 -8.47
N ILE A 7 -23.14 -2.84 -9.66
CA ILE A 7 -22.00 -2.09 -10.20
C ILE A 7 -21.73 -0.84 -9.37
N GLU A 8 -22.77 -0.10 -9.00
CA GLU A 8 -22.64 1.15 -8.26
C GLU A 8 -22.32 0.91 -6.78
N ASP A 9 -23.13 0.10 -6.09
CA ASP A 9 -23.05 -0.02 -4.63
C ASP A 9 -21.98 -1.01 -4.16
N ARG A 10 -21.63 -2.00 -5.00
CA ARG A 10 -20.63 -3.03 -4.64
C ARG A 10 -19.32 -2.80 -5.38
N LEU A 11 -19.33 -2.85 -6.71
CA LEU A 11 -18.07 -2.82 -7.48
C LEU A 11 -17.37 -1.46 -7.38
N ASP A 12 -18.08 -0.36 -7.60
CA ASP A 12 -17.50 0.98 -7.56
C ASP A 12 -17.10 1.40 -6.14
N ASP A 13 -17.88 1.03 -5.13
CA ASP A 13 -17.50 1.27 -3.74
C ASP A 13 -16.20 0.54 -3.36
N GLN A 14 -16.04 -0.72 -3.79
CA GLN A 14 -14.80 -1.47 -3.59
C GLN A 14 -13.61 -0.82 -4.32
N ILE A 15 -13.78 -0.45 -5.59
CA ILE A 15 -12.74 0.26 -6.36
C ILE A 15 -12.31 1.55 -5.65
N ASN A 16 -13.27 2.32 -5.14
CA ASN A 16 -13.01 3.56 -4.43
C ASN A 16 -12.30 3.33 -3.10
N TRP A 17 -12.74 2.34 -2.32
CA TRP A 17 -12.13 1.96 -1.05
C TRP A 17 -10.66 1.55 -1.23
N TYR A 18 -10.39 0.64 -2.17
CA TYR A 18 -9.02 0.17 -2.44
C TYR A 18 -8.13 1.27 -3.01
N SER A 19 -8.66 2.13 -3.89
CA SER A 19 -7.94 3.28 -4.44
C SER A 19 -7.53 4.27 -3.34
N ARG A 20 -8.46 4.59 -2.43
CA ARG A 20 -8.20 5.46 -1.28
C ARG A 20 -7.16 4.84 -0.35
N LYS A 21 -7.29 3.55 -0.04
CA LYS A 21 -6.36 2.81 0.82
C LYS A 21 -4.95 2.76 0.23
N SER A 22 -4.82 2.46 -1.07
CA SER A 22 -3.54 2.49 -1.81
C SER A 22 -2.89 3.87 -1.73
N SER A 23 -3.66 4.95 -1.95
CA SER A 23 -3.16 6.33 -1.91
C SER A 23 -2.64 6.74 -0.53
N ILE A 24 -3.34 6.33 0.53
CA ILE A 24 -2.92 6.57 1.91
C ILE A 24 -1.60 5.83 2.21
N ASN A 25 -1.51 4.54 1.85
CA ASN A 25 -0.30 3.75 2.08
C ASN A 25 0.91 4.29 1.30
N LYS A 26 0.70 4.68 0.04
CA LYS A 26 1.73 5.34 -0.77
C LYS A 26 2.22 6.63 -0.10
N SER A 27 1.30 7.46 0.38
CA SER A 27 1.65 8.71 1.05
C SER A 27 2.46 8.48 2.32
N TRP A 28 2.07 7.51 3.15
CA TRP A 28 2.82 7.14 4.36
C TRP A 28 4.21 6.61 4.04
N TYR A 29 4.32 5.71 3.05
CA TYR A 29 5.60 5.19 2.57
C TYR A 29 6.53 6.33 2.15
N VAL A 30 6.06 7.23 1.29
CA VAL A 30 6.85 8.36 0.78
C VAL A 30 7.27 9.30 1.91
N ARG A 31 6.38 9.62 2.87
CA ARG A 31 6.72 10.47 4.02
C ARG A 31 7.79 9.84 4.91
N MET A 32 7.67 8.54 5.20
CA MET A 32 8.66 7.82 6.00
C MET A 32 10.02 7.74 5.28
N GLN A 33 10.03 7.44 3.97
CA GLN A 33 11.25 7.45 3.15
C GLN A 33 11.93 8.83 3.14
N LEU A 34 11.16 9.90 2.92
CA LEU A 34 11.69 11.26 2.97
C LEU A 34 12.28 11.60 4.34
N SER A 35 11.61 11.20 5.43
CA SER A 35 12.13 11.44 6.78
C SER A 35 13.46 10.72 7.03
N LEU A 36 13.61 9.49 6.52
CA LEU A 36 14.87 8.73 6.59
C LEU A 36 15.99 9.42 5.80
N LEU A 37 15.68 9.89 4.59
CA LEU A 37 16.65 10.59 3.75
C LEU A 37 17.14 11.88 4.41
N VAL A 38 16.21 12.66 4.99
CA VAL A 38 16.54 13.89 5.72
C VAL A 38 17.40 13.58 6.94
N LEU A 39 17.04 12.58 7.75
CA LEU A 39 17.85 12.18 8.91
C LEU A 39 19.24 11.69 8.51
N ALA A 40 19.36 10.90 7.44
CA ALA A 40 20.64 10.43 6.93
C ALA A 40 21.53 11.61 6.51
N ALA A 41 20.98 12.59 5.78
CA ALA A 41 21.70 13.79 5.40
C ALA A 41 22.14 14.61 6.62
N LEU A 42 21.27 14.77 7.62
CA LEU A 42 21.60 15.47 8.86
C LEU A 42 22.71 14.78 9.65
N ILE A 43 22.72 13.44 9.72
CA ILE A 43 23.81 12.67 10.36
C ILE A 43 25.14 12.94 9.66
N THR A 44 25.18 12.95 8.32
CA THR A 44 26.40 13.25 7.57
C THR A 44 26.88 14.68 7.84
N LEU A 45 25.97 15.66 7.86
CA LEU A 45 26.31 17.06 8.13
C LEU A 45 26.81 17.26 9.56
N THR A 46 26.11 16.77 10.57
CA THR A 46 26.51 16.95 11.98
C THR A 46 27.79 16.17 12.30
N GLY A 47 27.97 14.99 11.72
CA GLY A 47 29.22 14.24 11.81
C GLY A 47 30.40 15.00 11.20
N GLY A 48 30.23 15.52 9.98
CA GLY A 48 31.27 16.29 9.30
C GLY A 48 31.63 17.59 10.03
N VAL A 49 30.62 18.34 10.51
CA VAL A 49 30.85 19.58 11.26
C VAL A 49 31.51 19.30 12.62
N ASN A 50 31.14 18.21 13.30
CA ASN A 50 31.75 17.84 14.56
C ASN A 50 33.25 17.58 14.42
N SER A 51 33.71 17.05 13.28
CA SER A 51 35.15 16.88 13.02
C SER A 51 35.94 18.20 12.98
N PHE A 52 35.28 19.34 12.72
CA PHE A 52 35.92 20.67 12.71
C PHE A 52 35.80 21.41 14.04
N LEU A 53 34.63 21.33 14.68
CA LEU A 53 34.34 22.11 15.89
C LEU A 53 34.61 21.34 17.20
N ASN A 54 34.64 20.01 17.15
CA ASN A 54 34.90 19.11 18.28
C ASN A 54 33.98 19.35 19.50
N GLU A 55 32.68 19.47 19.23
CA GLU A 55 31.65 19.84 20.19
C GLU A 55 30.83 18.61 20.62
N ASN A 56 30.80 18.31 21.92
CA ASN A 56 30.17 17.09 22.45
C ASN A 56 28.66 17.00 22.14
N TRP A 57 27.95 18.13 22.03
CA TRP A 57 26.52 18.13 21.75
C TRP A 57 26.19 17.64 20.33
N LEU A 58 27.07 17.86 19.35
CA LEU A 58 26.88 17.38 17.98
C LEU A 58 26.98 15.85 17.90
N SER A 59 27.90 15.26 18.69
CA SER A 59 28.03 13.81 18.82
C SER A 59 26.79 13.16 19.46
N MET A 60 26.18 13.84 20.44
CA MET A 60 24.92 13.35 21.01
C MET A 60 23.77 13.46 20.00
N ALA A 61 23.73 14.53 19.20
CA ALA A 61 22.72 14.72 18.16
C ALA A 61 22.83 13.66 17.05
N THR A 62 24.04 13.31 16.58
CA THR A 62 24.23 12.23 15.58
C THR A 62 23.74 10.89 16.10
N ALA A 63 24.04 10.56 17.37
CA ALA A 63 23.59 9.32 17.99
C ALA A 63 22.06 9.22 18.06
N ILE A 64 21.38 10.31 18.48
CA ILE A 64 19.91 10.36 18.54
C ILE A 64 19.29 10.20 17.14
N MET A 65 19.83 10.88 16.13
CA MET A 65 19.35 10.74 14.76
C MET A 65 19.56 9.33 14.22
N GLY A 66 20.68 8.68 14.54
CA GLY A 66 20.94 7.29 14.18
C GLY A 66 19.92 6.32 14.80
N ALA A 67 19.57 6.52 16.08
CA ALA A 67 18.53 5.74 16.73
C ALA A 67 17.16 5.93 16.07
N LEU A 68 16.79 7.17 15.72
CA LEU A 68 15.55 7.46 14.99
C LEU A 68 15.51 6.79 13.61
N VAL A 69 16.62 6.80 12.88
CA VAL A 69 16.75 6.09 11.59
C VAL A 69 16.50 4.60 11.76
N ALA A 70 17.08 3.97 12.79
CA ALA A 70 16.88 2.55 13.06
C ALA A 70 15.40 2.22 13.35
N ILE A 71 14.74 3.02 14.19
CA ILE A 71 13.32 2.87 14.54
C ILE A 71 12.44 3.02 13.29
N LEU A 72 12.64 4.08 12.50
CA LEU A 72 11.86 4.34 11.28
C LEU A 72 12.08 3.26 10.22
N THR A 73 13.31 2.77 10.08
CA THR A 73 13.63 1.67 9.16
C THR A 73 12.96 0.37 9.60
N GLY A 74 12.97 0.07 10.90
CA GLY A 74 12.24 -1.06 11.48
C GLY A 74 10.74 -0.95 11.22
N ALA A 75 10.14 0.21 11.48
CA ALA A 75 8.74 0.47 11.21
C ALA A 75 8.39 0.26 9.72
N LEU A 76 9.19 0.81 8.79
CA LEU A 76 8.98 0.60 7.35
C LEU A 76 8.99 -0.88 6.96
N LYS A 77 9.91 -1.67 7.53
CA LYS A 77 9.99 -3.11 7.28
C LYS A 77 8.78 -3.88 7.82
N ILE A 78 8.31 -3.55 9.03
CA ILE A 78 7.17 -4.24 9.67
C ILE A 78 5.85 -3.94 8.95
N TYR A 79 5.63 -2.68 8.58
CA TYR A 79 4.37 -2.26 7.98
C TYR A 79 4.27 -2.59 6.49
N LYS A 80 5.40 -2.83 5.80
CA LYS A 80 5.43 -3.20 4.37
C LYS A 80 4.55 -2.30 3.51
N TYR A 81 4.52 -0.99 3.81
CA TYR A 81 3.62 -0.05 3.12
C TYR A 81 3.78 -0.11 1.60
N GLN A 82 5.00 -0.40 1.11
CA GLN A 82 5.32 -0.56 -0.30
C GLN A 82 4.56 -1.72 -0.97
N GLU A 83 4.60 -2.91 -0.35
CA GLU A 83 3.91 -4.10 -0.84
C GLU A 83 2.40 -3.84 -0.81
N ASN A 84 1.89 -3.33 0.32
CA ASN A 84 0.46 -3.07 0.49
C ASN A 84 -0.10 -2.08 -0.54
N TRP A 85 0.58 -0.94 -0.82
CA TRP A 85 0.03 0.01 -1.80
C TRP A 85 0.02 -0.57 -3.21
N THR A 86 1.01 -1.41 -3.54
CA THR A 86 1.14 -2.05 -4.85
C THR A 86 0.05 -3.10 -5.03
N GLU A 87 -0.16 -3.96 -4.02
CA GLU A 87 -1.21 -4.99 -4.04
C GLU A 87 -2.60 -4.35 -4.20
N TYR A 88 -2.93 -3.36 -3.37
CA TYR A 88 -4.19 -2.62 -3.50
C TYR A 88 -4.36 -1.96 -4.86
N ARG A 89 -3.27 -1.43 -5.45
CA ARG A 89 -3.35 -0.81 -6.77
C ARG A 89 -3.63 -1.85 -7.85
N THR A 90 -2.98 -3.00 -7.78
CA THR A 90 -3.23 -4.13 -8.68
C THR A 90 -4.67 -4.60 -8.58
N THR A 91 -5.23 -4.78 -7.37
CA THR A 91 -6.65 -5.14 -7.19
C THR A 91 -7.57 -4.11 -7.84
N VAL A 92 -7.32 -2.81 -7.65
CA VAL A 92 -8.12 -1.74 -8.27
C VAL A 92 -8.09 -1.85 -9.80
N GLU A 93 -6.91 -2.03 -10.39
CA GLU A 93 -6.80 -2.13 -11.85
C GLU A 93 -7.47 -3.41 -12.38
N SER A 94 -7.38 -4.53 -11.67
CA SER A 94 -8.09 -5.78 -12.00
C SER A 94 -9.61 -5.60 -11.94
N LEU A 95 -10.14 -4.96 -10.88
CA LEU A 95 -11.57 -4.68 -10.75
C LEU A 95 -12.08 -3.75 -11.86
N LYS A 96 -11.32 -2.70 -12.19
CA LYS A 96 -11.64 -1.81 -13.32
C LYS A 96 -11.59 -2.54 -14.65
N HIS A 97 -10.62 -3.43 -14.84
CA HIS A 97 -10.50 -4.23 -16.05
C HIS A 97 -11.75 -5.08 -16.29
N GLU A 98 -12.22 -5.82 -15.26
CA GLU A 98 -13.45 -6.61 -15.35
C GLU A 98 -14.69 -5.70 -15.57
N LYS A 99 -14.74 -4.53 -14.91
CA LYS A 99 -15.81 -3.53 -15.14
C LYS A 99 -15.87 -3.11 -16.61
N TYR A 100 -14.72 -2.75 -17.19
CA TYR A 100 -14.67 -2.28 -18.58
C TYR A 100 -15.00 -3.40 -19.56
N LEU A 101 -14.47 -4.60 -19.38
CA LEU A 101 -14.79 -5.75 -20.22
C LEU A 101 -16.29 -6.07 -20.21
N PHE A 102 -16.93 -5.95 -19.04
CA PHE A 102 -18.37 -6.12 -18.90
C PHE A 102 -19.16 -5.03 -19.64
N MET A 103 -18.76 -3.75 -19.46
CA MET A 103 -19.40 -2.61 -20.13
C MET A 103 -19.26 -2.67 -21.66
N THR A 104 -18.12 -3.12 -22.17
CA THR A 104 -17.87 -3.27 -23.62
C THR A 104 -18.42 -4.59 -24.18
N LYS A 105 -18.99 -5.47 -23.35
CA LYS A 105 -19.46 -6.81 -23.72
C LYS A 105 -18.38 -7.65 -24.43
N CYS A 106 -17.12 -7.40 -24.12
CA CYS A 106 -16.00 -8.20 -24.60
C CYS A 106 -15.98 -9.56 -23.89
N GLU A 107 -15.32 -10.56 -24.46
CA GLU A 107 -15.13 -11.85 -23.80
C GLU A 107 -14.50 -11.65 -22.40
N PRO A 108 -15.03 -12.29 -21.33
CA PRO A 108 -16.04 -13.37 -21.28
C PRO A 108 -17.51 -12.92 -21.21
N TYR A 109 -17.80 -11.64 -21.38
CA TYR A 109 -19.11 -11.00 -21.12
C TYR A 109 -20.03 -10.88 -22.33
N HIS A 110 -19.77 -11.63 -23.41
CA HIS A 110 -20.59 -11.61 -24.63
C HIS A 110 -21.91 -12.42 -24.51
N GLY A 111 -22.05 -13.26 -23.48
CA GLY A 111 -23.18 -14.19 -23.31
C GLY A 111 -24.29 -13.70 -22.39
N THR A 112 -25.40 -14.44 -22.34
CA THR A 112 -26.57 -14.15 -21.47
C THR A 112 -26.28 -14.22 -19.98
N ASN A 113 -25.19 -14.89 -19.57
CA ASN A 113 -24.76 -15.02 -18.18
C ASN A 113 -23.69 -13.98 -17.76
N ALA A 114 -23.43 -12.95 -18.57
CA ALA A 114 -22.36 -11.98 -18.34
C ALA A 114 -22.34 -11.40 -16.91
N PHE A 115 -23.51 -11.06 -16.36
CA PHE A 115 -23.60 -10.51 -15.01
C PHE A 115 -23.17 -11.51 -13.92
N LYS A 116 -23.55 -12.78 -14.03
CA LYS A 116 -23.12 -13.81 -13.08
C LYS A 116 -21.62 -14.05 -13.13
N VAL A 117 -21.04 -14.02 -14.34
CA VAL A 117 -19.58 -14.13 -14.54
C VAL A 117 -18.86 -12.94 -13.91
N LEU A 118 -19.42 -11.73 -14.01
CA LEU A 118 -18.86 -10.53 -13.40
C LEU A 118 -18.83 -10.68 -11.88
N VAL A 119 -19.96 -11.02 -11.27
CA VAL A 119 -20.08 -11.19 -9.83
C VAL A 119 -19.09 -12.25 -9.32
N GLN A 120 -19.00 -13.41 -9.99
CA GLN A 120 -18.05 -14.46 -9.59
C GLN A 120 -16.59 -13.99 -9.65
N ARG A 121 -16.21 -13.26 -10.69
CA ARG A 121 -14.83 -12.76 -10.85
C ARG A 121 -14.52 -11.67 -9.83
N VAL A 122 -15.42 -10.70 -9.64
CA VAL A 122 -15.25 -9.60 -8.68
C VAL A 122 -15.16 -10.14 -7.26
N GLU A 123 -16.11 -10.97 -6.81
CA GLU A 123 -16.06 -11.54 -5.47
C GLU A 123 -14.88 -12.51 -5.31
N GLY A 124 -14.46 -13.19 -6.39
CA GLY A 124 -13.23 -13.99 -6.43
C GLY A 124 -11.97 -13.15 -6.17
N LEU A 125 -11.84 -12.00 -6.82
CA LEU A 125 -10.74 -11.05 -6.60
C LEU A 125 -10.72 -10.52 -5.17
N ILE A 126 -11.88 -10.12 -4.64
CA ILE A 126 -12.02 -9.63 -3.26
C ILE A 126 -11.66 -10.73 -2.25
N SER A 127 -12.16 -11.95 -2.47
CA SER A 127 -11.88 -13.10 -1.61
C SER A 127 -10.40 -13.48 -1.61
N HIS A 128 -9.76 -13.47 -2.79
CA HIS A 128 -8.33 -13.72 -2.91
C HIS A 128 -7.52 -12.75 -2.07
N GLU A 129 -7.83 -11.46 -2.16
CA GLU A 129 -7.15 -10.46 -1.34
C GLU A 129 -7.40 -10.65 0.16
N ASN A 130 -8.64 -10.94 0.56
CA ASN A 130 -8.95 -11.17 1.98
C ASN A 130 -8.18 -12.40 2.54
N SER A 131 -7.99 -13.43 1.70
CA SER A 131 -7.18 -14.60 2.05
C SER A 131 -5.68 -14.28 2.16
N ASN A 132 -5.15 -13.42 1.29
CA ASN A 132 -3.77 -12.91 1.39
C ASN A 132 -3.59 -12.11 2.69
N TRP A 133 -4.53 -11.22 3.02
CA TRP A 133 -4.53 -10.47 4.28
C TRP A 133 -4.52 -11.38 5.51
N THR A 134 -5.34 -12.42 5.51
CA THR A 134 -5.40 -13.38 6.63
C THR A 134 -4.09 -14.14 6.79
N SER A 135 -3.45 -14.49 5.67
CA SER A 135 -2.14 -15.15 5.65
C SER A 135 -1.01 -14.22 6.12
N TYR A 136 -1.02 -12.95 5.71
CA TYR A 136 -0.06 -11.96 6.21
C TYR A 136 -0.23 -11.70 7.72
N MET A 137 -1.45 -11.73 8.24
CA MET A 137 -1.71 -11.55 9.66
C MET A 137 -1.27 -12.75 10.49
N SER A 138 -1.47 -13.98 10.00
CA SER A 138 -1.02 -15.19 10.69
C SER A 138 0.51 -15.34 10.68
N GLU A 139 1.17 -14.90 9.61
CA GLU A 139 2.63 -14.87 9.53
C GLU A 139 3.24 -13.83 10.48
N LYS A 140 2.63 -12.63 10.60
CA LYS A 140 3.07 -11.58 11.55
C LYS A 140 2.86 -11.93 13.02
N VAL A 141 1.90 -12.79 13.36
CA VAL A 141 1.67 -13.25 14.75
C VAL A 141 2.68 -14.33 15.17
N ASN A 142 3.28 -15.02 14.20
CA ASN A 142 4.22 -16.12 14.44
C ASN A 142 5.71 -15.71 14.31
N GLN A 143 6.01 -14.42 14.12
CA GLN A 143 7.37 -13.84 14.16
C GLN A 143 7.56 -13.00 15.41
#